data_AF-Q4RK35-F1
#
_entry.id   AF-Q4RK35-F1
#
_cell.length_a   1.000
_cell.length_b   1.000
_cell.length_c   1.000
_cell.angle_alpha   90.00
_cell.angle_beta   90.00
_cell.angle_gamma   90.00
#
_symmetry.space_group_name_H-M   'P 1'
#
loop_
_entity.id
_entity.type
_entity.pdbx_description
1 polymer ?
#
loop_
_entity_poly.entity_id
_entity_poly.type
_entity_poly.pdbx_seq_one_letter_code
_entity_poly.pdbx_strand_id
1 'polypeptide(L)' 'MSQWKQIQQLENRLLEHVDYLYDDNFPMDVRQVLASWIESQDW' A
#
# COMPACT_ATOMS: atom_id res chain seq x y z
N MET A 1 -3.34 -13.31 -3.53
CA MET A 1 -3.00 -12.48 -2.36
C MET A 1 -2.67 -11.11 -2.89
N SER A 2 -3.25 -10.05 -2.32
CA SER A 2 -2.91 -8.70 -2.76
C SER A 2 -1.46 -8.38 -2.39
N GLN A 3 -0.76 -7.62 -3.25
CA GLN A 3 0.57 -7.09 -3.00
C GLN A 3 0.62 -6.31 -1.67
N TRP A 4 -0.47 -5.60 -1.34
CA TRP A 4 -0.60 -4.91 -0.05
C TRP A 4 -0.42 -5.82 1.17
N LYS A 5 -0.96 -7.05 1.13
CA LYS A 5 -0.79 -8.01 2.23
C LYS A 5 0.64 -8.48 2.39
N GLN A 6 1.42 -8.52 1.31
CA GLN A 6 2.85 -8.85 1.38
C GLN A 6 3.63 -7.67 1.96
N ILE A 7 3.28 -6.44 1.59
CA ILE A 7 3.87 -5.22 2.14
C ILE A 7 3.65 -5.14 3.65
N GLN A 8 2.46 -5.47 4.15
CA GLN A 8 2.15 -5.51 5.59
C GLN A 8 2.95 -6.56 6.38
N GLN A 9 3.61 -7.51 5.72
CA GLN A 9 4.47 -8.53 6.36
C GLN A 9 5.95 -8.14 6.35
N LEU A 10 6.31 -6.98 5.79
CA LEU A 10 7.68 -6.49 5.79
C LEU A 10 8.12 -6.07 7.20
N GLU A 11 9.44 -5.98 7.38
CA GLU A 11 10.02 -5.44 8.61
C GLU A 11 9.59 -3.98 8.83
N ASN A 12 9.44 -3.57 10.10
CA ASN A 12 9.01 -2.21 10.45
C ASN A 12 9.81 -1.10 9.75
N ARG A 13 11.12 -1.29 9.54
CA ARG A 13 11.96 -0.32 8.83
C ARG A 13 11.53 -0.11 7.37
N LEU A 14 11.00 -1.14 6.73
CA LEU A 14 10.47 -1.03 5.37
C LEU A 14 9.05 -0.45 5.37
N LEU A 15 8.25 -0.73 6.40
CA LEU A 15 6.95 -0.10 6.59
C LEU A 15 7.07 1.42 6.76
N GLU A 16 8.07 1.90 7.49
CA GLU A 16 8.35 3.35 7.57
C GLU A 16 8.61 3.97 6.19
N HIS A 17 9.35 3.29 5.31
CA HIS A 17 9.55 3.76 3.94
C HIS A 17 8.26 3.74 3.12
N VAL A 18 7.42 2.72 3.34
CA VAL A 18 6.11 2.60 2.69
C VAL A 18 5.21 3.76 3.12
N ASP A 19 5.22 4.15 4.40
CA ASP A 19 4.47 5.30 4.91
C ASP A 19 4.89 6.60 4.21
N TYR A 20 6.18 6.80 3.93
CA TYR A 20 6.67 7.97 3.18
C TYR A 20 6.21 8.01 1.71
N LEU A 21 5.75 6.90 1.14
CA LEU A 21 5.23 6.87 -0.24
C LEU A 21 3.79 7.42 -0.33
N TYR A 22 3.07 7.48 0.78
CA TYR A 22 1.71 8.01 0.83
C TYR A 22 1.74 9.48 1.25
N ASP A 23 1.05 10.32 0.47
CA ASP A 23 0.88 11.74 0.73
C ASP A 23 -0.62 12.09 0.82
N ASP A 24 -0.92 13.38 0.95
CA ASP A 24 -2.31 13.86 1.01
C ASP A 24 -3.11 13.55 -0.28
N ASN A 25 -2.44 13.27 -1.41
CA ASN A 25 -3.10 12.92 -2.67
C ASN A 25 -3.50 11.44 -2.72
N PHE A 26 -2.75 10.57 -2.02
CA PHE A 26 -3.04 9.14 -1.98
C PHE A 26 -2.89 8.59 -0.55
N PRO A 27 -4.00 8.54 0.22
CA PRO A 27 -3.94 8.06 1.59
C PRO A 27 -3.81 6.54 1.65
N MET A 28 -3.02 6.07 2.62
CA MET A 28 -2.79 4.66 2.88
C MET A 28 -4.10 3.87 3.13
N ASP A 29 -5.11 4.50 3.73
CA ASP A 29 -6.43 3.89 3.94
C ASP A 29 -7.10 3.50 2.61
N VAL A 30 -6.96 4.34 1.57
CA VAL A 30 -7.48 4.06 0.23
C VAL A 30 -6.71 2.89 -0.39
N ARG A 31 -5.38 2.88 -0.25
CA ARG A 31 -4.55 1.74 -0.69
C ARG A 31 -4.98 0.43 -0.03
N GLN A 32 -5.32 0.47 1.26
CA GLN A 32 -5.70 -0.70 2.03
C GLN A 32 -7.09 -1.22 1.66
N VAL A 33 -8.09 -0.33 1.62
CA VAL A 33 -9.49 -0.71 1.32
C VAL A 33 -9.65 -1.17 -0.13
N LEU A 34 -8.98 -0.49 -1.06
CA LEU A 34 -9.06 -0.77 -2.49
C LEU A 34 -7.89 -1.61 -3.00
N ALA A 35 -7.13 -2.28 -2.13
CA ALA A 35 -5.89 -2.95 -2.50
C ALA A 35 -6.01 -3.83 -3.76
N SER A 36 -7.02 -4.71 -3.77
CA SER A 36 -7.26 -5.62 -4.90
C SER A 36 -7.70 -4.90 -6.19
N TRP A 37 -8.44 -3.79 -6.06
CA TRP A 37 -8.92 -3.02 -7.21
C TRP A 37 -7.78 -2.18 -7.82
N ILE A 38 -6.97 -1.55 -6.98
CA ILE A 38 -5.81 -0.76 -7.42
C ILE A 38 -4.79 -1.68 -8.10
N GLU A 39 -4.54 -2.86 -7.53
CA GLU A 39 -3.63 -3.85 -8.12
C GLU A 39 -4.16 -4.48 -9.42
N SER A 40 -5.44 -4.28 -9.77
CA SER A 40 -6.02 -4.79 -11.01
C SER A 40 -6.11 -3.74 -12.13
N GLN A 41 -5.70 -2.49 -11.90
CA GLN A 41 -5.66 -1.47 -12.94
C GLN A 41 -4.30 -1.47 -13.67
N ASP A 42 -4.30 -0.97 -14.90
CA ASP A 42 -3.11 -0.76 -15.72
C ASP A 42 -2.68 0.71 -15.58
N TRP A 43 -1.87 1.00 -14.55
CA TRP A 43 -1.47 2.36 -14.15
C TRP A 43 -0.28 2.92 -14.94
#